data_AF-A0A062UAQ1-F1
#
_entry.id   AF-A0A062UAQ1-F1
#
_cell.length_a   1.000
_cell.length_b   1.000
_cell.length_c   1.000
_cell.angle_alpha   90.00
_cell.angle_beta   90.00
_cell.angle_gamma   90.00
#
_symmetry.space_group_name_H-M   'P 1'
#
loop_
_entity.id
_entity.type
_entity.pdbx_description
1 polymer ?
#
loop_
_entity_poly.entity_id
_entity_poly.type
_entity_poly.pdbx_seq_one_letter_code
_entity_poly.pdbx_strand_id
1 'polypeptide(L)'
;MFKEVGALSVVECWGVDVPEGKLTSMPMAVKLEEGETVVLSWISWPSKEARDAAWEKLMADERMAGMEMPFDGSRMIFGGFDVVLNT
;
A
#
# COMPACT_ATOMS: atom_id res chain seq x y z
N MET A 1 0.59 -6.85 12.84
CA MET A 1 -0.29 -5.70 13.16
C MET A 1 -1.55 -5.64 12.28
N PHE A 2 -1.49 -5.46 10.95
CA PHE A 2 -2.72 -5.45 10.12
C PHE A 2 -3.59 -6.71 10.25
N LYS A 3 -2.98 -7.90 10.26
CA LYS A 3 -3.71 -9.16 10.50
C LYS A 3 -4.31 -9.26 11.90
N GLU A 4 -3.67 -8.66 12.92
CA GLU A 4 -4.19 -8.65 14.30
C GLU A 4 -5.51 -7.87 14.40
N VAL A 5 -5.73 -6.89 13.51
CA VAL A 5 -6.93 -6.06 13.47
C VAL A 5 -7.93 -6.49 12.39
N GLY A 6 -7.75 -7.67 11.78
CA GLY A 6 -8.73 -8.28 10.89
C GLY A 6 -8.45 -8.20 9.39
N ALA A 7 -7.25 -7.80 8.97
CA ALA A 7 -6.85 -7.94 7.56
C ALA A 7 -6.76 -9.42 7.17
N LEU A 8 -7.25 -9.76 5.98
CA LEU A 8 -7.19 -11.11 5.43
C LEU A 8 -5.77 -11.42 4.91
N SER A 9 -5.17 -10.45 4.21
CA SER A 9 -3.83 -10.55 3.65
C SER A 9 -3.16 -9.18 3.60
N VAL A 10 -1.83 -9.21 3.58
CA VAL A 10 -0.95 -8.06 3.34
C VAL A 10 0.02 -8.53 2.28
N VAL A 11 0.11 -7.81 1.17
CA VAL A 11 0.95 -8.17 0.04
C VAL A 11 1.80 -6.96 -0.33
N GLU A 12 3.10 -7.21 -0.47
CA GLU A 12 4.12 -6.23 -0.86
C GLU A 12 4.92 -6.85 -2.00
N CYS A 13 4.98 -6.16 -3.14
CA CYS A 13 5.64 -6.64 -4.35
C CYS A 13 6.76 -5.66 -4.74
N TRP A 14 8.00 -6.15 -4.76
CA TRP A 14 9.15 -5.39 -5.25
C TRP A 14 9.14 -5.35 -6.79
N GLY A 15 9.36 -4.16 -7.37
CA GLY A 15 9.45 -4.00 -8.82
C GLY A 15 10.62 -4.80 -9.40
N VAL A 16 10.32 -5.76 -10.28
CA VAL A 16 11.32 -6.58 -10.99
C VAL A 16 11.42 -6.17 -12.45
N ASP A 17 10.28 -6.09 -13.15
CA ASP A 17 10.18 -5.68 -14.54
C ASP A 17 9.05 -4.66 -14.69
N VAL A 18 9.38 -3.40 -14.38
CA VAL A 18 8.43 -2.28 -14.37
C VAL A 18 8.83 -1.32 -15.48
N PRO A 19 8.22 -1.42 -16.68
CA PRO A 19 8.66 -0.68 -17.85
C PRO A 19 8.33 0.81 -17.74
N GLU A 20 9.19 1.63 -18.34
CA GLU A 20 8.91 3.04 -18.54
C GLU A 20 7.89 3.27 -19.67
N GLY A 21 7.13 4.34 -19.52
CA GLY A 21 6.07 4.73 -20.44
C GLY A 21 6.33 6.09 -21.07
N LYS A 22 5.65 6.35 -22.19
CA LYS A 22 5.70 7.67 -22.86
C LYS A 22 4.61 8.62 -22.40
N LEU A 23 3.44 8.07 -22.02
CA LEU A 23 2.29 8.83 -21.56
C LEU A 23 2.10 8.66 -20.04
N THR A 24 2.16 7.42 -19.57
CA THR A 24 2.09 7.06 -18.15
C THR A 24 2.87 5.76 -17.90
N SER A 25 3.35 5.59 -16.67
CA SER A 25 3.97 4.36 -16.15
C SER A 25 3.84 4.34 -14.62
N MET A 26 4.13 3.21 -13.99
CA MET A 26 4.18 3.14 -12.51
C MET A 26 5.30 4.05 -11.94
N PRO A 27 6.53 4.06 -12.49
CA PRO A 27 7.56 5.03 -12.08
C PRO A 27 7.11 6.49 -12.22
N MET A 28 6.44 6.84 -13.31
CA MET A 28 5.88 8.19 -13.50
C MET A 28 4.80 8.51 -12.46
N ALA A 29 3.95 7.54 -12.10
CA ALA A 29 2.87 7.74 -11.14
C ALA A 29 3.42 8.17 -9.78
N VAL A 30 4.47 7.50 -9.30
CA VAL A 30 5.10 7.81 -8.00
C VAL A 30 6.27 8.78 -8.10
N LYS A 31 6.52 9.37 -9.27
CA LYS A 31 7.68 10.26 -9.52
C LYS A 31 8.99 9.64 -9.00
N LEU A 32 9.28 8.44 -9.47
CA LEU A 32 10.45 7.65 -9.07
C LEU A 32 11.75 8.43 -9.30
N GLU A 33 12.64 8.43 -8.30
CA GLU A 33 13.98 9.02 -8.40
C GLU A 33 15.05 7.94 -8.63
N GLU A 34 16.28 8.39 -8.93
CA GLU A 34 17.41 7.49 -9.12
C GLU A 34 17.72 6.72 -7.82
N GLY A 35 17.92 5.40 -7.93
CA GLY A 35 18.18 4.53 -6.78
C GLY A 35 16.93 3.97 -6.11
N GLU A 36 15.75 4.34 -6.57
CA GLU A 36 14.47 3.82 -6.08
C GLU A 36 13.88 2.75 -7.01
N THR A 37 12.89 2.01 -6.52
CA THR A 37 12.03 1.16 -7.35
C THR A 37 10.56 1.31 -6.92
N VAL A 38 9.65 0.88 -7.78
CA VAL A 38 8.23 0.81 -7.45
C VAL A 38 7.97 -0.38 -6.51
N VAL A 39 7.21 -0.14 -5.45
CA VAL A 39 6.57 -1.19 -4.66
C VAL A 39 5.07 -1.16 -4.92
N LEU A 40 4.50 -2.29 -5.33
CA LEU A 40 3.05 -2.46 -5.44
C LEU A 40 2.57 -3.22 -4.21
N SER A 41 1.66 -2.62 -3.46
CA SER A 41 1.14 -3.23 -2.24
C SER A 41 -0.35 -3.09 -2.08
N TRP A 42 -0.95 -4.04 -1.37
CA TRP A 42 -2.33 -3.97 -0.96
C TRP A 42 -2.60 -4.80 0.29
N ILE A 43 -3.67 -4.43 0.97
CA ILE A 43 -4.19 -5.15 2.14
C ILE A 43 -5.62 -5.54 1.82
N SER A 44 -5.93 -6.84 1.87
CA SER A 44 -7.28 -7.33 1.67
C SER A 44 -8.06 -7.32 2.97
N TRP A 45 -9.26 -6.76 2.94
CA TRP A 45 -10.17 -6.65 4.07
C TRP A 45 -11.49 -7.35 3.73
N PRO A 46 -12.23 -7.87 4.73
CA PRO A 46 -13.52 -8.51 4.48
C PRO A 46 -14.62 -7.52 4.08
N SER A 47 -14.51 -6.25 4.49
CA SER A 47 -15.37 -5.15 4.04
C SER A 47 -14.70 -3.80 4.29
N LYS A 48 -15.28 -2.72 3.73
CA LYS A 48 -14.85 -1.35 4.00
C LYS A 48 -15.00 -0.99 5.48
N GLU A 49 -16.10 -1.38 6.11
CA GLU A 49 -16.37 -1.12 7.53
C GLU A 49 -15.31 -1.78 8.42
N ALA A 50 -14.92 -3.02 8.10
CA ALA A 50 -13.85 -3.71 8.81
C ALA A 50 -12.50 -2.99 8.64
N ARG A 51 -12.18 -2.53 7.42
CA ARG A 51 -10.98 -1.74 7.15
C ARG A 51 -10.96 -0.45 7.96
N ASP A 52 -12.07 0.27 8.02
CA ASP A 52 -12.14 1.57 8.70
C ASP A 52 -12.01 1.40 10.22
N ALA A 53 -12.72 0.43 10.81
CA ALA A 53 -12.59 0.10 12.23
C ALA A 53 -11.19 -0.41 12.60
N ALA A 54 -10.52 -1.11 11.69
CA ALA A 54 -9.14 -1.53 11.86
C ALA A 54 -8.17 -0.34 11.83
N TRP A 55 -8.39 0.62 10.94
CA TRP A 55 -7.53 1.80 10.80
C TRP A 55 -7.52 2.66 12.07
N GLU A 56 -8.65 2.82 12.75
CA GLU A 56 -8.73 3.50 14.05
C GLU A 56 -7.82 2.84 15.10
N LYS A 57 -7.81 1.51 15.15
CA LYS A 57 -6.95 0.76 16.09
C LYS A 57 -5.48 0.89 15.73
N LEU A 58 -5.15 0.85 14.44
CA LEU A 58 -3.78 0.97 13.95
C LEU A 58 -3.19 2.36 14.24
N MET A 59 -3.98 3.41 14.05
CA MET A 59 -3.55 4.78 14.33
C MET A 59 -3.36 5.04 15.84
N ALA A 60 -4.04 4.28 16.70
CA ALA A 60 -3.86 4.33 18.14
C ALA A 60 -2.74 3.41 18.66
N ASP A 61 -2.15 2.56 17.80
CA ASP A 61 -1.11 1.62 18.20
C ASP A 61 0.26 2.33 18.23
N GLU A 62 0.90 2.36 19.40
CA GLU A 62 2.20 3.02 19.58
C GLU A 62 3.30 2.41 18.69
N ARG A 63 3.16 1.14 18.28
CA ARG A 63 4.09 0.48 17.35
C ARG A 63 4.08 1.14 15.96
N MET A 64 2.97 1.80 15.57
CA MET A 64 2.88 2.57 14.34
C MET A 64 3.60 3.92 14.45
N ALA A 65 3.51 4.58 15.60
CA ALA A 65 4.16 5.87 15.81
C ALA A 65 5.69 5.77 15.72
N GLY A 66 6.27 4.61 16.05
CA GLY A 66 7.70 4.34 15.97
C GLY A 66 8.20 3.80 14.63
N MET A 67 7.33 3.61 13.63
CA MET A 67 7.76 3.12 12.32
C MET A 67 8.39 4.24 11.48
N GLU A 68 9.68 4.10 11.19
CA GLU A 68 10.34 4.89 10.16
C GLU A 68 9.90 4.38 8.78
N MET A 69 9.43 5.28 7.92
CA MET A 69 9.08 4.93 6.54
C MET A 69 10.36 4.84 5.71
N PRO A 70 10.72 3.67 5.16
CA PRO A 70 11.93 3.51 4.33
C PRO A 70 11.74 4.04 2.89
N PHE A 71 10.78 4.96 2.69
CA PHE A 71 10.41 5.55 1.41
C PHE A 71 9.81 6.95 1.64
N ASP A 72 9.74 7.76 0.59
CA ASP A 72 9.13 9.09 0.64
C ASP A 72 7.60 9.00 0.62
N GLY A 73 6.97 9.14 1.78
CA GLY A 73 5.52 9.09 1.93
C GLY A 73 4.75 10.18 1.17
N SER A 74 5.41 11.28 0.77
CA SER A 74 4.75 12.36 0.00
C SER A 74 4.43 11.95 -1.45
N ARG A 75 5.12 10.92 -1.96
CA ARG A 75 4.94 10.36 -3.30
C ARG A 75 4.12 9.07 -3.33
N MET A 76 3.75 8.55 -2.15
CA MET A 76 2.89 7.37 -2.04
C MET A 76 1.47 7.67 -2.54
N ILE A 77 0.97 6.80 -3.41
CA ILE A 77 -0.42 6.83 -3.88
C ILE A 77 -1.18 5.73 -3.16
N PHE A 78 -2.36 6.05 -2.59
CA PHE A 78 -3.22 5.09 -1.92
C PHE A 78 -4.69 5.27 -2.29
N GLY A 79 -5.46 4.20 -2.21
CA GLY A 79 -6.89 4.18 -2.49
C GLY A 79 -7.55 2.89 -1.99
N GLY A 80 -8.87 2.93 -1.80
CA GLY A 80 -9.68 1.75 -1.52
C GLY A 80 -10.43 1.32 -2.79
N PHE A 81 -10.52 0.01 -3.02
CA PHE A 81 -11.13 -0.56 -4.22
C PHE A 81 -12.00 -1.76 -3.85
N ASP A 82 -13.18 -1.86 -4.46
CA ASP A 82 -14.01 -3.07 -4.41
C ASP A 82 -13.50 -4.09 -5.43
N VAL A 83 -13.50 -5.36 -5.02
CA VAL A 83 -13.09 -6.48 -5.88
C VAL A 83 -14.26 -6.84 -6.80
N VAL A 84 -14.13 -6.52 -8.09
CA VAL A 84 -15.14 -6.86 -9.11
C VAL A 84 -15.01 -8.32 -9.60
N LEU A 85 -13.79 -8.89 -9.55
CA LEU A 85 -13.50 -10.26 -9.97
C LEU A 85 -12.36 -10.83 -9.13
N ASN A 86 -12.55 -12.06 -8.63
CA ASN A 86 -11.54 -12.85 -7.93
C ASN A 86 -11.85 -14.33 -8.15
N THR A 87 -11.00 -15.02 -8.91
CA THR A 87 -11.21 -16.40 -9.39
C THR A 87 -10.04 -17.29 -9.05
#